data_AF-A0A259F1A9-F1
#
_entry.id   AF-A0A259F1A9-F1
#
_cell.length_a   1.000
_cell.length_b   1.000
_cell.length_c   1.000
_cell.angle_alpha   90.00
_cell.angle_beta   90.00
_cell.angle_gamma   90.00
#
_symmetry.space_group_name_H-M   'P 1'
#
loop_
_entity.id
_entity.type
_entity.pdbx_description
1 polymer ?
#
loop_
_entity_poly.entity_id
_entity_poly.type
_entity_poly.pdbx_seq_one_letter_code
_entity_poly.pdbx_strand_id
1 'polypeptide(L)'
;MGAISEHETGMELTTIYEISKILSSSLDLNKTARDVLGVLSSHLKMRRGMVSLVQPSGDLHVVEATGMSAEAARRGRFRKGEGITGKILGTGMPMVVPDVAKEPLFLNRTESRSLAEGRVVAFIGVPIKVGRETVGVLSVDREMDGEPGNFEADVRFLAMVANLIGQTTRLHDRVAAEREELMQRQHRLQKELQGKYSLDNVIGHSKRMQDVFAEVHQAAPGKSTVLLRGESGTGKEVIARSVHYLSPRKGAPFVKVNCAALSETLLESELFGHEKGSFTGATQERKGRFEMAQGGTLFLDEIGEISPMFQTKLLRVLQEREFERVGGNKSIKVDVRLIAATNRNMEEDVAKGTFRADLYYRVNVVSIFLPPLRERREDIPPLIEHFLDKFNKDNDRKLSITPAAMAVMLKCNWPGNVRELENCIERTATMTRTSTIQDVDLPCQQNKCFSQVLQHYGEAQQVIPIELAGHVSVAGSPLASGSDIAEANAGTEPTHMTERERLVWAMEQCGWVQAKAARLLNLTPRQIGYALSRYNIEVKRL
;
A
#
# COMPACT_ATOMS: atom_id res chain seq x y z
N MET A 1 -28.51 -62.76 8.55
CA MET A 1 -28.54 -61.82 7.42
C MET A 1 -28.26 -60.36 7.79
N GLY A 2 -28.57 -59.86 9.00
CA GLY A 2 -28.32 -58.44 9.34
C GLY A 2 -26.85 -57.98 9.33
N ALA A 3 -25.93 -58.74 9.91
CA ALA A 3 -24.55 -58.30 10.19
C ALA A 3 -23.65 -58.05 8.95
N ILE A 4 -24.02 -58.56 7.77
CA ILE A 4 -23.23 -58.35 6.54
C ILE A 4 -23.49 -56.94 5.97
N SER A 5 -24.75 -56.49 6.03
CA SER A 5 -25.20 -55.18 5.53
C SER A 5 -24.55 -54.00 6.28
N GLU A 6 -24.39 -54.11 7.61
CA GLU A 6 -23.75 -53.07 8.43
C GLU A 6 -22.26 -52.89 8.08
N HIS A 7 -21.56 -53.99 7.75
CA HIS A 7 -20.14 -53.96 7.43
C HIS A 7 -19.86 -53.39 6.02
N GLU A 8 -20.74 -53.63 5.04
CA GLU A 8 -20.64 -52.97 3.72
C GLU A 8 -20.91 -51.46 3.84
N THR A 9 -21.99 -51.08 4.56
CA THR A 9 -22.37 -49.67 4.76
C THR A 9 -21.27 -48.84 5.43
N GLY A 10 -20.53 -49.42 6.39
CA GLY A 10 -19.40 -48.75 7.04
C GLY A 10 -18.20 -48.51 6.11
N MET A 11 -17.96 -49.41 5.15
CA MET A 11 -16.90 -49.22 4.16
C MET A 11 -17.26 -48.14 3.13
N GLU A 12 -18.51 -48.10 2.64
CA GLU A 12 -18.98 -47.04 1.73
C GLU A 12 -18.78 -45.63 2.34
N LEU A 13 -19.18 -45.44 3.60
CA LEU A 13 -19.02 -44.16 4.32
C LEU A 13 -17.55 -43.76 4.47
N THR A 14 -16.66 -44.73 4.73
CA THR A 14 -15.22 -44.50 4.83
C THR A 14 -14.64 -44.07 3.48
N THR A 15 -15.04 -44.73 2.39
CA THR A 15 -14.62 -44.40 1.03
C THR A 15 -15.11 -43.01 0.57
N ILE A 16 -16.34 -42.62 0.94
CA ILE A 16 -16.86 -41.27 0.68
C ILE A 16 -16.04 -40.20 1.43
N TYR A 17 -15.65 -40.48 2.68
CA TYR A 17 -14.81 -39.57 3.47
C TYR A 17 -13.42 -39.37 2.83
N GLU A 18 -12.78 -40.44 2.35
CA GLU A 18 -11.50 -40.37 1.63
C GLU A 18 -11.63 -39.56 0.31
N ILE A 19 -12.67 -39.82 -0.47
CA ILE A 19 -12.99 -39.08 -1.71
C ILE A 19 -13.18 -37.59 -1.43
N SER A 20 -13.91 -37.23 -0.36
CA SER A 20 -14.10 -35.85 0.08
C SER A 20 -12.77 -35.16 0.44
N LYS A 21 -11.87 -35.90 1.12
CA LYS A 21 -10.54 -35.41 1.50
C LYS A 21 -9.62 -35.20 0.29
N ILE A 22 -9.72 -36.06 -0.72
CA ILE A 22 -9.02 -35.89 -2.01
C ILE A 22 -9.53 -34.65 -2.74
N LEU A 23 -10.85 -34.54 -2.92
CA LEU A 23 -11.50 -33.44 -3.66
C LEU A 23 -11.31 -32.05 -3.01
N SER A 24 -10.97 -31.99 -1.71
CA SER A 24 -10.66 -30.74 -0.99
C SER A 24 -9.16 -30.42 -0.90
N SER A 25 -8.29 -31.33 -1.35
CA SER A 25 -6.83 -31.19 -1.19
C SER A 25 -6.13 -30.33 -2.25
N SER A 26 -6.76 -30.09 -3.41
CA SER A 26 -6.14 -29.42 -4.55
C SER A 26 -7.17 -28.68 -5.41
N LEU A 27 -6.70 -27.70 -6.18
CA LEU A 27 -7.48 -27.00 -7.21
C LEU A 27 -7.29 -27.61 -8.61
N ASP A 28 -6.54 -28.71 -8.74
CA ASP A 28 -6.38 -29.46 -9.99
C ASP A 28 -7.46 -30.53 -10.11
N LEU A 29 -8.44 -30.26 -10.98
CA LEU A 29 -9.57 -31.15 -11.22
C LEU A 29 -9.19 -32.43 -11.99
N ASN A 30 -8.13 -32.42 -12.81
CA ASN A 30 -7.64 -33.64 -13.45
C ASN A 30 -6.99 -34.54 -12.38
N LYS A 31 -6.12 -33.97 -11.55
CA LYS A 31 -5.48 -34.73 -10.47
C LYS A 31 -6.51 -35.32 -9.50
N THR A 32 -7.44 -34.51 -8.99
CA THR A 32 -8.44 -34.99 -8.03
C THR A 32 -9.41 -36.00 -8.64
N ALA A 33 -9.83 -35.85 -9.90
CA ALA A 33 -10.65 -36.84 -10.58
C ALA A 33 -9.93 -38.20 -10.72
N ARG A 34 -8.63 -38.20 -11.05
CA ARG A 34 -7.82 -39.42 -11.13
C ARG A 34 -7.70 -40.12 -9.79
N ASP A 35 -7.39 -39.37 -8.74
CA ASP A 35 -7.23 -39.89 -7.38
C ASP A 35 -8.56 -40.49 -6.87
N VAL A 36 -9.70 -39.86 -7.15
CA VAL A 36 -11.04 -40.39 -6.85
C VAL A 36 -11.34 -41.67 -7.64
N LEU A 37 -11.03 -41.73 -8.94
CA LEU A 37 -11.18 -42.94 -9.74
C LEU A 37 -10.29 -44.09 -9.24
N GLY A 38 -9.12 -43.77 -8.66
CA GLY A 38 -8.25 -44.73 -7.98
C GLY A 38 -8.94 -45.35 -6.75
N VAL A 39 -9.46 -44.51 -5.85
CA VAL A 39 -10.20 -44.97 -4.65
C VAL A 39 -11.44 -45.80 -5.03
N LEU A 40 -12.21 -45.37 -6.03
CA LEU A 40 -13.35 -46.12 -6.55
C LEU A 40 -12.95 -47.52 -7.08
N SER A 41 -11.76 -47.66 -7.66
CA SER A 41 -11.29 -48.93 -8.25
C SER A 41 -11.06 -50.02 -7.20
N SER A 42 -10.57 -49.63 -6.03
CA SER A 42 -10.36 -50.52 -4.87
C SER A 42 -11.67 -50.97 -4.24
N HIS A 43 -12.75 -50.19 -4.35
CA HIS A 43 -14.01 -50.44 -3.64
C HIS A 43 -15.04 -51.21 -4.50
N LEU A 44 -15.21 -50.86 -5.78
CA LEU A 44 -16.34 -51.34 -6.60
C LEU A 44 -16.07 -52.61 -7.46
N LYS A 45 -14.93 -53.31 -7.26
CA LYS A 45 -14.43 -54.33 -8.22
C LYS A 45 -14.41 -53.82 -9.68
N MET A 46 -14.30 -52.50 -9.89
CA MET A 46 -14.45 -51.91 -11.22
C MET A 46 -13.15 -52.01 -12.02
N ARG A 47 -13.24 -52.50 -13.27
CA ARG A 47 -12.09 -52.59 -14.17
C ARG A 47 -11.79 -51.26 -14.83
N ARG A 48 -12.80 -50.38 -14.96
CA ARG A 48 -12.69 -49.05 -15.55
C ARG A 48 -13.58 -48.04 -14.85
N GLY A 49 -13.12 -46.79 -14.84
CA GLY A 49 -13.90 -45.65 -14.40
C GLY A 49 -13.53 -44.41 -15.23
N MET A 50 -14.47 -43.49 -15.38
CA MET A 50 -14.34 -42.32 -16.25
C MET A 50 -15.14 -41.14 -15.69
N VAL A 51 -14.47 -40.01 -15.49
CA VAL A 51 -15.09 -38.72 -15.18
C VAL A 51 -15.11 -37.91 -16.47
N SER A 52 -16.31 -37.55 -16.92
CA SER A 52 -16.49 -36.69 -18.10
C SER A 52 -17.22 -35.42 -17.70
N LEU A 53 -16.74 -34.25 -18.15
CA LEU A 53 -17.36 -32.95 -17.88
C LEU A 53 -17.69 -32.22 -19.19
N VAL A 54 -18.74 -31.41 -19.14
CA VAL A 54 -19.20 -30.58 -20.26
C VAL A 54 -18.19 -29.45 -20.48
N GLN A 55 -17.73 -29.30 -21.71
CA GLN A 55 -16.87 -28.19 -22.13
C GLN A 55 -17.70 -26.96 -22.53
N PRO A 56 -17.09 -25.76 -22.63
CA PRO A 56 -17.76 -24.57 -23.17
C PRO A 56 -18.35 -24.74 -24.58
N SER A 57 -17.91 -25.74 -25.36
CA SER A 57 -18.49 -26.11 -26.66
C SER A 57 -19.83 -26.86 -26.56
N GLY A 58 -20.26 -27.28 -25.36
CA GLY A 58 -21.44 -28.11 -25.13
C GLY A 58 -21.19 -29.62 -25.31
N ASP A 59 -20.01 -30.03 -25.78
CA ASP A 59 -19.63 -31.44 -25.87
C ASP A 59 -19.14 -31.97 -24.51
N LEU A 60 -19.43 -33.24 -24.22
CA LEU A 60 -18.94 -33.96 -23.05
C LEU A 60 -17.56 -34.56 -23.36
N HIS A 61 -16.55 -34.16 -22.60
CA HIS A 61 -15.18 -34.65 -22.74
C HIS A 61 -14.77 -35.46 -21.51
N VAL A 62 -14.05 -36.56 -21.72
CA VAL A 62 -13.32 -37.25 -20.64
C VAL A 62 -12.26 -36.33 -20.06
N VAL A 63 -12.38 -36.06 -18.76
CA VAL A 63 -11.37 -35.36 -17.95
C VAL A 63 -10.29 -36.36 -17.56
N GLU A 64 -10.69 -37.48 -16.95
CA GLU A 64 -9.81 -38.57 -16.52
C GLU A 64 -10.50 -39.92 -16.67
N ALA A 65 -9.69 -40.97 -16.86
CA ALA A 65 -10.16 -42.34 -16.90
C ALA A 65 -9.11 -43.31 -16.33
N THR A 66 -9.60 -44.37 -15.67
CA THR A 66 -8.80 -45.47 -15.12
C THR A 66 -9.12 -46.76 -15.90
N GLY A 67 -8.12 -47.62 -16.11
CA GLY A 67 -8.27 -48.91 -16.81
C GLY A 67 -8.26 -48.84 -18.34
N MET A 68 -7.77 -47.73 -18.92
CA MET A 68 -7.54 -47.55 -20.36
C MET A 68 -6.36 -46.59 -20.61
N SER A 69 -5.86 -46.51 -21.85
CA SER A 69 -4.79 -45.57 -22.20
C SER A 69 -5.30 -44.12 -22.31
N ALA A 70 -4.41 -43.14 -22.13
CA ALA A 70 -4.74 -41.72 -22.26
C ALA A 70 -5.25 -41.36 -23.66
N GLU A 71 -4.78 -42.05 -24.71
CA GLU A 71 -5.26 -41.88 -26.08
C GLU A 71 -6.69 -42.43 -26.25
N ALA A 72 -6.99 -43.59 -25.66
CA ALA A 72 -8.35 -44.14 -25.64
C ALA A 72 -9.33 -43.21 -24.89
N ALA A 73 -8.89 -42.60 -23.78
CA ALA A 73 -9.67 -41.62 -23.04
C ALA A 73 -9.96 -40.35 -23.87
N ARG A 74 -8.96 -39.79 -24.56
CA ARG A 74 -9.12 -38.59 -25.41
C ARG A 74 -10.09 -38.76 -26.60
N ARG A 75 -10.33 -40.00 -27.04
CA ARG A 75 -11.34 -40.33 -28.07
C ARG A 75 -12.77 -40.35 -27.54
N GLY A 76 -12.97 -40.36 -26.22
CA GLY A 76 -14.28 -40.29 -25.56
C GLY A 76 -14.90 -38.89 -25.62
N ARG A 77 -15.41 -38.49 -26.78
CA ARG A 77 -16.27 -37.30 -26.92
C ARG A 77 -17.71 -37.73 -27.19
N PHE A 78 -18.66 -37.12 -26.47
CA PHE A 78 -20.08 -37.45 -26.57
C PHE A 78 -20.94 -36.18 -26.63
N ARG A 79 -21.96 -36.17 -27.47
CA ARG A 79 -22.98 -35.12 -27.53
C ARG A 79 -24.14 -35.42 -26.58
N LYS A 80 -24.91 -34.40 -26.22
CA LYS A 80 -26.15 -34.56 -25.44
C LYS A 80 -27.14 -35.44 -26.22
N GLY A 81 -27.65 -36.48 -25.56
CA GLY A 81 -28.52 -37.52 -26.15
C GLY A 81 -27.80 -38.64 -26.92
N GLU A 82 -26.47 -38.57 -27.09
CA GLU A 82 -25.71 -39.52 -27.91
C GLU A 82 -25.21 -40.74 -27.12
N GLY A 83 -25.68 -41.94 -27.49
CA GLY A 83 -25.40 -43.16 -26.73
C GLY A 83 -25.89 -43.06 -25.28
N ILE A 84 -25.34 -43.89 -24.40
CA ILE A 84 -25.82 -43.99 -23.00
C ILE A 84 -25.26 -42.83 -22.16
N THR A 85 -23.97 -42.53 -22.27
CA THR A 85 -23.33 -41.39 -21.60
C THR A 85 -23.99 -40.06 -22.00
N GLY A 86 -24.26 -39.84 -23.28
CA GLY A 86 -24.96 -38.66 -23.76
C GLY A 86 -26.44 -38.62 -23.33
N LYS A 87 -27.12 -39.77 -23.21
CA LYS A 87 -28.47 -39.84 -22.64
C LYS A 87 -28.49 -39.49 -21.15
N ILE A 88 -27.53 -39.94 -20.34
CA ILE A 88 -27.40 -39.54 -18.92
C ILE A 88 -27.24 -38.03 -18.79
N LEU A 89 -26.39 -37.42 -19.63
CA LEU A 89 -26.26 -35.95 -19.73
C LEU A 89 -27.55 -35.26 -20.19
N GLY A 90 -28.33 -35.92 -21.04
CA GLY A 90 -29.60 -35.43 -21.58
C GLY A 90 -30.74 -35.43 -20.56
N THR A 91 -30.93 -36.54 -19.85
CA THR A 91 -32.04 -36.76 -18.91
C THR A 91 -31.71 -36.36 -17.48
N GLY A 92 -30.42 -36.30 -17.11
CA GLY A 92 -30.00 -36.13 -15.73
C GLY A 92 -30.40 -37.30 -14.83
N MET A 93 -30.56 -38.52 -15.38
CA MET A 93 -30.92 -39.74 -14.64
C MET A 93 -29.79 -40.77 -14.74
N PRO A 94 -29.49 -41.54 -13.67
CA PRO A 94 -28.63 -42.71 -13.76
C PRO A 94 -29.10 -43.72 -14.81
N MET A 95 -28.17 -44.44 -15.42
CA MET A 95 -28.46 -45.58 -16.30
C MET A 95 -27.53 -46.75 -15.98
N VAL A 96 -28.10 -47.96 -15.99
CA VAL A 96 -27.40 -49.22 -15.79
C VAL A 96 -27.61 -50.09 -17.02
N VAL A 97 -26.54 -50.70 -17.51
CA VAL A 97 -26.57 -51.71 -18.57
C VAL A 97 -25.98 -52.99 -17.98
N PRO A 98 -26.79 -54.01 -17.64
CA PRO A 98 -26.30 -55.23 -17.00
C PRO A 98 -25.34 -56.04 -17.88
N ASP A 99 -25.48 -55.95 -19.20
CA ASP A 99 -24.61 -56.60 -20.17
C ASP A 99 -24.39 -55.69 -21.39
N VAL A 100 -23.20 -55.08 -21.43
CA VAL A 100 -22.79 -54.15 -22.50
C VAL A 100 -22.81 -54.82 -23.89
N ALA A 101 -22.59 -56.14 -23.99
CA ALA A 101 -22.55 -56.83 -25.28
C ALA A 101 -23.95 -56.99 -25.92
N LYS A 102 -25.02 -56.80 -25.14
CA LYS A 102 -26.41 -56.97 -25.57
C LYS A 102 -27.16 -55.64 -25.81
N GLU A 103 -26.51 -54.49 -25.59
CA GLU A 103 -27.15 -53.17 -25.65
C GLU A 103 -26.81 -52.41 -26.95
N PRO A 104 -27.75 -52.28 -27.92
CA PRO A 104 -27.48 -51.66 -29.22
C PRO A 104 -27.10 -50.18 -29.16
N LEU A 105 -27.46 -49.48 -28.08
CA LEU A 105 -27.15 -48.05 -27.89
C LEU A 105 -25.77 -47.82 -27.26
N PHE A 106 -25.00 -48.89 -26.98
CA PHE A 106 -23.69 -48.78 -26.35
C PHE A 106 -22.59 -48.39 -27.36
N LEU A 107 -22.17 -47.12 -27.34
CA LEU A 107 -21.10 -46.62 -28.19
C LEU A 107 -19.70 -46.92 -27.61
N ASN A 108 -19.03 -47.96 -28.10
CA ASN A 108 -17.67 -48.37 -27.70
C ASN A 108 -16.54 -47.42 -28.22
N ARG A 109 -16.71 -46.09 -28.10
CA ARG A 109 -15.83 -45.07 -28.70
C ARG A 109 -14.38 -45.04 -28.21
N THR A 110 -14.09 -45.63 -27.05
CA THR A 110 -12.71 -45.73 -26.55
C THR A 110 -11.95 -46.89 -27.19
N GLU A 111 -12.63 -47.82 -27.87
CA GLU A 111 -12.16 -49.10 -28.42
C GLU A 111 -11.42 -50.01 -27.42
N SER A 112 -11.45 -49.64 -26.13
CA SER A 112 -10.69 -50.33 -25.09
C SER A 112 -11.30 -51.69 -24.70
N ARG A 113 -12.53 -52.00 -25.13
CA ARG A 113 -13.29 -53.19 -24.72
C ARG A 113 -13.02 -54.36 -25.67
N SER A 114 -12.19 -55.30 -25.24
CA SER A 114 -12.06 -56.63 -25.84
C SER A 114 -13.27 -57.49 -25.48
N LEU A 115 -14.31 -57.47 -26.33
CA LEU A 115 -15.52 -58.30 -26.23
C LEU A 115 -15.26 -59.83 -26.42
N ALA A 116 -14.01 -60.27 -26.33
CA ALA A 116 -13.53 -61.57 -26.81
C ALA A 116 -13.27 -62.62 -25.69
N GLU A 117 -13.36 -62.25 -24.41
CA GLU A 117 -12.96 -63.12 -23.28
C GLU A 117 -14.14 -63.81 -22.56
N GLY A 118 -15.37 -63.74 -23.10
CA GLY A 118 -16.52 -64.49 -22.59
C GLY A 118 -17.07 -64.06 -21.22
N ARG A 119 -16.62 -62.92 -20.68
CA ARG A 119 -17.07 -62.37 -19.39
C ARG A 119 -18.11 -61.27 -19.59
N VAL A 120 -19.14 -61.24 -18.74
CA VAL A 120 -20.18 -60.20 -18.78
C VAL A 120 -19.68 -58.95 -18.06
N VAL A 121 -19.82 -57.81 -18.72
CA VAL A 121 -19.44 -56.49 -18.18
C VAL A 121 -20.68 -55.61 -18.11
N ALA A 122 -20.96 -55.11 -16.92
CA ALA A 122 -22.01 -54.13 -16.67
C ALA A 122 -21.44 -52.71 -16.74
N PHE A 123 -22.21 -51.78 -17.32
CA PHE A 123 -21.91 -50.34 -17.29
C PHE A 123 -22.86 -49.64 -16.33
N ILE A 124 -22.31 -48.79 -15.46
CA ILE A 124 -23.09 -47.94 -14.56
C ILE A 124 -22.66 -46.50 -14.79
N GLY A 125 -23.62 -45.64 -15.14
CA GLY A 125 -23.37 -44.21 -15.36
C GLY A 125 -24.32 -43.35 -14.56
N VAL A 126 -23.77 -42.36 -13.85
CA VAL A 126 -24.49 -41.41 -13.01
C VAL A 126 -24.20 -39.95 -13.42
N PRO A 127 -25.19 -39.06 -13.34
CA PRO A 127 -25.01 -37.65 -13.68
C PRO A 127 -24.23 -36.90 -12.60
N ILE A 128 -23.19 -36.15 -12.99
CA ILE A 128 -22.51 -35.16 -12.15
C ILE A 128 -23.35 -33.88 -12.21
N LYS A 129 -23.91 -33.46 -11.07
CA LYS A 129 -24.87 -32.34 -11.01
C LYS A 129 -24.35 -31.15 -10.22
N VAL A 130 -24.72 -29.96 -10.69
CA VAL A 130 -24.55 -28.69 -9.98
C VAL A 130 -25.91 -28.01 -9.89
N GLY A 131 -26.54 -28.07 -8.73
CA GLY A 131 -27.92 -27.61 -8.54
C GLY A 131 -28.89 -28.44 -9.39
N ARG A 132 -29.47 -27.82 -10.43
CA ARG A 132 -30.39 -28.49 -11.38
C ARG A 132 -29.73 -28.91 -12.70
N GLU A 133 -28.50 -28.47 -12.95
CA GLU A 133 -27.80 -28.73 -14.21
C GLU A 133 -26.94 -29.98 -14.10
N THR A 134 -26.86 -30.76 -15.19
CA THR A 134 -25.94 -31.90 -15.30
C THR A 134 -24.69 -31.41 -16.02
N VAL A 135 -23.61 -31.24 -15.28
CA VAL A 135 -22.32 -30.70 -15.76
C VAL A 135 -21.35 -31.80 -16.21
N GLY A 136 -21.73 -33.06 -16.04
CA GLY A 136 -20.91 -34.20 -16.45
C GLY A 136 -21.55 -35.55 -16.18
N VAL A 137 -20.77 -36.60 -16.40
CA VAL A 137 -21.14 -38.00 -16.14
C VAL A 137 -19.95 -38.72 -15.50
N LEU A 138 -20.19 -39.37 -14.37
CA LEU A 138 -19.29 -40.38 -13.81
C LEU A 138 -19.78 -41.74 -14.30
N SER A 139 -18.89 -42.55 -14.86
CA SER A 139 -19.25 -43.89 -15.35
C SER A 139 -18.19 -44.92 -15.02
N VAL A 140 -18.61 -46.16 -14.79
CA VAL A 140 -17.76 -47.28 -14.42
C VAL A 140 -18.16 -48.56 -15.17
N ASP A 141 -17.18 -49.42 -15.44
CA ASP A 141 -17.39 -50.77 -15.95
C ASP A 141 -17.10 -51.78 -14.83
N ARG A 142 -18.12 -52.56 -14.45
CA ARG A 142 -18.05 -53.62 -13.43
C ARG A 142 -18.03 -54.99 -14.10
N GLU A 143 -17.12 -55.86 -13.68
CA GLU A 143 -17.07 -57.25 -14.15
C GLU A 143 -18.01 -58.12 -13.30
N MET A 144 -18.75 -59.04 -13.94
CA MET A 144 -19.81 -59.84 -13.29
C MET A 144 -19.34 -61.27 -13.04
N ASP A 145 -19.22 -61.67 -11.77
CA ASP A 145 -18.78 -63.00 -11.32
C ASP A 145 -19.87 -64.09 -11.43
N GLY A 146 -20.81 -63.95 -12.38
CA GLY A 146 -21.88 -64.92 -12.66
C GLY A 146 -23.18 -64.78 -11.84
N GLU A 147 -23.18 -64.02 -10.75
CA GLU A 147 -24.40 -63.70 -9.97
C GLU A 147 -25.05 -62.37 -10.43
N PRO A 148 -26.39 -62.22 -10.31
CA PRO A 148 -27.08 -60.96 -10.58
C PRO A 148 -26.76 -59.91 -9.50
N GLY A 149 -25.77 -59.05 -9.77
CA GLY A 149 -25.31 -58.00 -8.86
C GLY A 149 -26.37 -56.95 -8.49
N ASN A 150 -26.31 -56.46 -7.26
CA ASN A 150 -27.18 -55.39 -6.76
C ASN A 150 -26.71 -54.00 -7.25
N PHE A 151 -27.17 -53.60 -8.43
CA PHE A 151 -26.84 -52.30 -9.01
C PHE A 151 -27.44 -51.09 -8.26
N GLU A 152 -28.40 -51.28 -7.35
CA GLU A 152 -29.05 -50.17 -6.64
C GLU A 152 -28.16 -49.57 -5.54
N ALA A 153 -27.27 -50.38 -4.95
CA ALA A 153 -26.23 -49.90 -4.04
C ALA A 153 -25.18 -49.08 -4.82
N ASP A 154 -24.59 -49.67 -5.87
CA ASP A 154 -23.61 -49.02 -6.75
C ASP A 154 -24.09 -47.65 -7.27
N VAL A 155 -25.34 -47.57 -7.77
CA VAL A 155 -25.91 -46.32 -8.29
C VAL A 155 -26.04 -45.25 -7.20
N ARG A 156 -26.45 -45.62 -5.97
CA ARG A 156 -26.52 -44.68 -4.85
C ARG A 156 -25.14 -44.18 -4.44
N PHE A 157 -24.18 -45.10 -4.28
CA PHE A 157 -22.80 -44.78 -3.94
C PHE A 157 -22.14 -43.86 -4.98
N LEU A 158 -22.20 -44.24 -6.26
CA LEU A 158 -21.67 -43.44 -7.37
C LEU A 158 -22.38 -42.08 -7.47
N ALA A 159 -23.70 -41.98 -7.22
CA ALA A 159 -24.41 -40.71 -7.24
C ALA A 159 -23.95 -39.76 -6.11
N MET A 160 -23.62 -40.28 -4.92
CA MET A 160 -23.01 -39.48 -3.85
C MET A 160 -21.64 -38.93 -4.27
N VAL A 161 -20.78 -39.77 -4.86
CA VAL A 161 -19.46 -39.36 -5.35
C VAL A 161 -19.57 -38.35 -6.51
N ALA A 162 -20.49 -38.57 -7.45
CA ALA A 162 -20.75 -37.65 -8.56
C ALA A 162 -21.27 -36.29 -8.09
N ASN A 163 -22.07 -36.23 -7.01
CA ASN A 163 -22.47 -34.96 -6.40
C ASN A 163 -21.27 -34.23 -5.78
N LEU A 164 -20.36 -34.93 -5.08
CA LEU A 164 -19.13 -34.32 -4.54
C LEU A 164 -18.25 -33.75 -5.65
N ILE A 165 -18.00 -34.52 -6.73
CA ILE A 165 -17.26 -34.04 -7.91
C ILE A 165 -17.92 -32.79 -8.49
N GLY A 166 -19.26 -32.75 -8.58
CA GLY A 166 -20.02 -31.59 -9.07
C GLY A 166 -19.82 -30.33 -8.22
N GLN A 167 -19.94 -30.44 -6.89
CA GLN A 167 -19.72 -29.30 -5.98
C GLN A 167 -18.28 -28.77 -6.06
N THR A 168 -17.29 -29.68 -6.09
CA THR A 168 -15.88 -29.34 -6.22
C THR A 168 -15.57 -28.64 -7.55
N THR A 169 -16.10 -29.14 -8.67
CA THR A 169 -16.01 -28.49 -10.00
C THR A 169 -16.49 -27.04 -9.93
N ARG A 170 -17.69 -26.81 -9.39
CA ARG A 170 -18.28 -25.47 -9.25
C ARG A 170 -17.44 -24.52 -8.39
N LEU A 171 -16.79 -25.04 -7.35
CA LEU A 171 -15.90 -24.24 -6.49
C LEU A 171 -14.62 -23.85 -7.24
N HIS A 172 -14.04 -24.75 -8.03
CA HIS A 172 -12.88 -24.44 -8.87
C HIS A 172 -13.21 -23.37 -9.92
N ASP A 173 -14.32 -23.50 -10.64
CA ASP A 173 -14.73 -22.52 -11.66
C ASP A 173 -14.89 -21.11 -11.08
N ARG A 174 -15.48 -21.02 -9.87
CA ARG A 174 -15.62 -19.74 -9.15
C ARG A 174 -14.29 -19.14 -8.73
N VAL A 175 -13.41 -19.93 -8.13
CA VAL A 175 -12.07 -19.49 -7.69
C VAL A 175 -11.21 -19.07 -8.89
N ALA A 176 -11.33 -19.76 -10.02
CA ALA A 176 -10.64 -19.40 -11.27
C ALA A 176 -11.15 -18.06 -11.83
N ALA A 177 -12.48 -17.88 -11.90
CA ALA A 177 -13.09 -16.64 -12.39
C ALA A 177 -12.76 -15.42 -11.52
N GLU A 178 -12.87 -15.55 -10.20
CA GLU A 178 -12.53 -14.47 -9.25
C GLU A 178 -11.04 -14.10 -9.32
N ARG A 179 -10.15 -15.09 -9.46
CA ARG A 179 -8.71 -14.86 -9.64
C ARG A 179 -8.40 -14.09 -10.93
N GLU A 180 -9.07 -14.41 -12.03
CA GLU A 180 -8.92 -13.71 -13.30
C GLU A 180 -9.43 -12.26 -13.21
N GLU A 181 -10.61 -12.04 -12.61
CA GLU A 181 -11.13 -10.68 -12.38
C GLU A 181 -10.17 -9.83 -11.54
N LEU A 182 -9.62 -10.39 -10.46
CA LEU A 182 -8.62 -9.72 -9.62
C LEU A 182 -7.34 -9.37 -10.40
N MET A 183 -6.85 -10.26 -11.26
CA MET A 183 -5.67 -9.99 -12.11
C MET A 183 -5.96 -8.87 -13.13
N GLN A 184 -7.12 -8.91 -13.79
CA GLN A 184 -7.52 -7.87 -14.75
C GLN A 184 -7.70 -6.51 -14.07
N ARG A 185 -8.32 -6.48 -12.88
CA ARG A 185 -8.47 -5.27 -12.07
C ARG A 185 -7.13 -4.71 -11.60
N GLN A 186 -6.21 -5.57 -11.16
CA GLN A 186 -4.84 -5.18 -10.82
C GLN A 186 -4.12 -4.56 -12.04
N HIS A 187 -4.19 -5.20 -13.20
CA HIS A 187 -3.55 -4.72 -14.42
C HIS A 187 -4.12 -3.38 -14.90
N ARG A 188 -5.45 -3.20 -14.81
CA ARG A 188 -6.12 -1.92 -15.10
C ARG A 188 -5.67 -0.81 -14.16
N LEU A 189 -5.67 -1.05 -12.84
CA LEU A 189 -5.22 -0.07 -11.85
C LEU A 189 -3.74 0.29 -12.05
N GLN A 190 -2.88 -0.68 -12.39
CA GLN A 190 -1.48 -0.42 -12.72
C GLN A 190 -1.33 0.48 -13.97
N LYS A 191 -2.15 0.28 -15.02
CA LYS A 191 -2.17 1.15 -16.20
C LYS A 191 -2.66 2.56 -15.89
N GLU A 192 -3.75 2.69 -15.12
CA GLU A 192 -4.29 3.99 -14.70
C GLU A 192 -3.28 4.77 -13.82
N LEU A 193 -2.49 4.08 -12.99
CA LEU A 193 -1.37 4.67 -12.26
C LEU A 193 -0.23 5.09 -13.18
N GLN A 194 0.20 4.24 -14.12
CA GLN A 194 1.27 4.58 -15.07
C GLN A 194 0.94 5.82 -15.91
N GLY A 195 -0.30 5.94 -16.41
CA GLY A 195 -0.74 7.11 -17.17
C GLY A 195 -0.75 8.43 -16.37
N LYS A 196 -0.83 8.37 -15.04
CA LYS A 196 -0.76 9.56 -14.17
C LYS A 196 0.65 10.06 -13.89
N TYR A 197 1.69 9.28 -14.17
CA TYR A 197 3.08 9.60 -13.75
C TYR A 197 4.13 9.54 -14.88
N SER A 198 3.71 9.66 -16.15
CA SER A 198 4.66 9.92 -17.25
C SER A 198 5.30 11.30 -17.11
N LEU A 199 6.48 11.50 -17.71
CA LEU A 199 7.10 12.83 -17.82
C LEU A 199 6.19 13.83 -18.55
N ASP A 200 5.31 13.34 -19.44
CA ASP A 200 4.35 14.15 -20.19
C ASP A 200 3.35 14.91 -19.29
N ASN A 201 3.20 14.49 -18.02
CA ASN A 201 2.39 15.18 -17.01
C ASN A 201 3.20 16.18 -16.18
N VAL A 202 4.51 16.30 -16.38
CA VAL A 202 5.38 17.24 -15.66
C VAL A 202 5.52 18.52 -16.47
N ILE A 203 4.87 19.58 -16.00
CA ILE A 203 4.82 20.86 -16.71
C ILE A 203 6.17 21.58 -16.60
N GLY A 204 6.79 21.81 -17.76
CA GLY A 204 8.07 22.50 -17.88
C GLY A 204 8.44 22.74 -19.34
N HIS A 205 8.15 23.92 -19.87
CA HIS A 205 8.56 24.35 -21.22
C HIS A 205 9.85 25.17 -21.19
N SER A 206 10.21 25.75 -20.04
CA SER A 206 11.43 26.53 -19.86
C SER A 206 12.67 25.69 -20.16
N LYS A 207 13.68 26.32 -20.77
CA LYS A 207 14.95 25.65 -21.14
C LYS A 207 15.58 24.89 -19.96
N ARG A 208 15.56 25.49 -18.76
CA ARG A 208 16.13 24.87 -17.55
C ARG A 208 15.39 23.62 -17.09
N MET A 209 14.07 23.52 -17.32
CA MET A 209 13.34 22.27 -17.07
C MET A 209 13.60 21.23 -18.15
N GLN A 210 13.79 21.64 -19.41
CA GLN A 210 14.17 20.73 -20.49
C GLN A 210 15.56 20.13 -20.25
N ASP A 211 16.52 20.91 -19.74
CA ASP A 211 17.83 20.42 -19.31
C ASP A 211 17.68 19.35 -18.19
N VAL A 212 16.85 19.62 -17.17
CA VAL A 212 16.52 18.64 -16.10
C VAL A 212 15.85 17.37 -16.66
N PHE A 213 14.95 17.48 -17.63
CA PHE A 213 14.34 16.31 -18.26
C PHE A 213 15.34 15.47 -19.05
N ALA A 214 16.30 16.10 -19.73
CA ALA A 214 17.40 15.40 -20.40
C ALA A 214 18.28 14.64 -19.39
N GLU A 215 18.65 15.26 -18.26
CA GLU A 215 19.37 14.59 -17.15
C GLU A 215 18.57 13.40 -16.60
N VAL A 216 17.26 13.56 -16.38
CA VAL A 216 16.37 12.47 -15.93
C VAL A 216 16.34 11.32 -16.94
N HIS A 217 16.23 11.60 -18.24
CA HIS A 217 16.27 10.58 -19.29
C HIS A 217 17.60 9.84 -19.35
N GLN A 218 18.73 10.52 -19.12
CA GLN A 218 20.06 9.91 -19.07
C GLN A 218 20.27 9.08 -17.79
N ALA A 219 19.78 9.56 -16.64
CA ALA A 219 19.95 8.93 -15.34
C ALA A 219 19.00 7.74 -15.11
N ALA A 220 17.78 7.76 -15.67
CA ALA A 220 16.75 6.77 -15.35
C ALA A 220 17.09 5.32 -15.74
N PRO A 221 17.73 5.01 -16.88
CA PRO A 221 18.14 3.64 -17.23
C PRO A 221 19.21 3.06 -16.29
N GLY A 222 19.99 3.92 -15.63
CA GLY A 222 21.09 3.52 -14.74
C GLY A 222 20.64 2.89 -13.43
N LYS A 223 21.52 2.08 -12.84
CA LYS A 223 21.35 1.52 -11.48
C LYS A 223 21.87 2.45 -10.37
N SER A 224 22.52 3.56 -10.73
CA SER A 224 23.14 4.51 -9.82
C SER A 224 22.13 5.22 -8.91
N THR A 225 22.60 5.63 -7.74
CA THR A 225 21.89 6.57 -6.85
C THR A 225 21.70 7.91 -7.55
N VAL A 226 20.51 8.50 -7.42
CA VAL A 226 20.21 9.85 -7.92
C VAL A 226 19.90 10.76 -6.75
N LEU A 227 20.58 11.91 -6.67
CA LEU A 227 20.34 12.97 -5.70
C LEU A 227 19.62 14.14 -6.38
N LEU A 228 18.41 14.44 -5.94
CA LEU A 228 17.60 15.55 -6.39
C LEU A 228 17.82 16.75 -5.46
N ARG A 229 18.44 17.80 -5.98
CA ARG A 229 18.71 19.04 -5.25
C ARG A 229 17.72 20.12 -5.65
N GLY A 230 17.44 21.05 -4.75
CA GLY A 230 16.61 22.22 -5.02
C GLY A 230 15.67 22.54 -3.88
N GLU A 231 15.12 23.75 -3.90
CA GLU A 231 14.27 24.27 -2.84
C GLU A 231 13.03 23.41 -2.54
N SER A 232 12.39 23.65 -1.39
CA SER A 232 11.12 23.01 -1.08
C SER A 232 10.03 23.49 -2.05
N GLY A 233 9.10 22.59 -2.39
CA GLY A 233 8.01 22.89 -3.34
C GLY A 233 8.39 22.96 -4.82
N THR A 234 9.62 22.63 -5.21
CA THR A 234 10.09 22.66 -6.63
C THR A 234 9.61 21.49 -7.50
N GLY A 235 9.06 20.43 -6.90
CA GLY A 235 8.59 19.24 -7.60
C GLY A 235 9.48 17.99 -7.48
N LYS A 236 10.45 17.96 -6.54
CA LYS A 236 11.41 16.85 -6.35
C LYS A 236 10.77 15.45 -6.35
N GLU A 237 9.63 15.27 -5.67
CA GLU A 237 8.91 13.98 -5.66
C GLU A 237 8.42 13.55 -7.05
N VAL A 238 7.94 14.49 -7.87
CA VAL A 238 7.43 14.19 -9.21
C VAL A 238 8.58 13.70 -10.09
N ILE A 239 9.71 14.40 -10.05
CA ILE A 239 10.94 14.00 -10.74
C ILE A 239 11.46 12.64 -10.25
N ALA A 240 11.41 12.36 -8.94
CA ALA A 240 11.78 11.04 -8.39
C ALA A 240 10.92 9.90 -8.96
N ARG A 241 9.61 10.14 -9.12
CA ARG A 241 8.69 9.20 -9.77
C ARG A 241 9.03 9.02 -11.25
N SER A 242 9.29 10.10 -11.98
CA SER A 242 9.71 10.03 -13.40
C SER A 242 11.00 9.22 -13.60
N VAL A 243 12.02 9.44 -12.75
CA VAL A 243 13.27 8.65 -12.76
C VAL A 243 13.01 7.15 -12.53
N HIS A 244 12.00 6.80 -11.72
CA HIS A 244 11.58 5.41 -11.53
C HIS A 244 10.81 4.85 -12.74
N TYR A 245 9.80 5.56 -13.26
CA TYR A 245 8.97 5.08 -14.38
C TYR A 245 9.71 4.95 -15.72
N LEU A 246 10.77 5.74 -15.91
CA LEU A 246 11.69 5.62 -17.05
C LEU A 246 12.77 4.53 -16.86
N SER A 247 12.87 3.93 -15.68
CA SER A 247 13.88 2.90 -15.39
C SER A 247 13.42 1.49 -15.77
N PRO A 248 14.34 0.51 -15.87
CA PRO A 248 13.99 -0.91 -15.98
C PRO A 248 13.14 -1.43 -14.81
N ARG A 249 13.08 -0.70 -13.69
CA ARG A 249 12.30 -1.05 -12.48
C ARG A 249 10.88 -0.47 -12.47
N LYS A 250 10.38 0.11 -13.57
CA LYS A 250 9.04 0.73 -13.66
C LYS A 250 7.82 -0.13 -13.31
N GLY A 251 7.99 -1.46 -13.25
CA GLY A 251 6.96 -2.42 -12.81
C GLY A 251 7.15 -2.93 -11.38
N ALA A 252 8.19 -2.48 -10.69
CA ALA A 252 8.58 -2.87 -9.33
C ALA A 252 8.14 -1.77 -8.32
N PRO A 253 8.16 -2.02 -7.00
CA PRO A 253 7.62 -1.05 -6.04
C PRO A 253 8.42 0.27 -6.00
N PHE A 254 7.71 1.40 -5.95
CA PHE A 254 8.25 2.72 -5.61
C PHE A 254 7.79 3.09 -4.20
N VAL A 255 8.73 3.10 -3.25
CA VAL A 255 8.45 3.37 -1.83
C VAL A 255 9.00 4.75 -1.46
N LYS A 256 8.15 5.65 -0.98
CA LYS A 256 8.53 6.98 -0.48
C LYS A 256 8.67 6.98 1.05
N VAL A 257 9.70 7.65 1.56
CA VAL A 257 9.86 8.04 2.96
C VAL A 257 10.25 9.51 3.02
N ASN A 258 9.69 10.27 3.97
CA ASN A 258 10.15 11.62 4.30
C ASN A 258 10.91 11.54 5.63
N CYS A 259 12.19 11.90 5.61
CA CYS A 259 13.09 11.81 6.76
C CYS A 259 12.83 12.89 7.81
N ALA A 260 12.39 14.09 7.39
CA ALA A 260 12.12 15.21 8.30
C ALA A 260 10.79 15.09 9.07
N ALA A 261 9.90 14.17 8.67
CA ALA A 261 8.57 14.00 9.26
C ALA A 261 8.50 13.05 10.46
N LEU A 262 9.61 12.38 10.81
CA LEU A 262 9.67 11.32 11.82
C LEU A 262 10.76 11.59 12.86
N SER A 263 10.53 11.17 14.11
CA SER A 263 11.62 11.08 15.09
C SER A 263 12.61 9.98 14.69
N GLU A 264 13.87 10.09 15.13
CA GLU A 264 14.94 9.15 14.80
C GLU A 264 14.55 7.67 15.02
N THR A 265 13.95 7.34 16.17
CA THR A 265 13.52 5.97 16.50
C THR A 265 12.38 5.47 15.61
N LEU A 266 11.46 6.35 15.20
CA LEU A 266 10.39 6.00 14.25
C LEU A 266 10.92 5.89 12.82
N LEU A 267 11.89 6.72 12.43
CA LEU A 267 12.55 6.67 11.12
C LEU A 267 13.31 5.35 10.93
N GLU A 268 14.05 4.90 11.95
CA GLU A 268 14.70 3.58 11.94
C GLU A 268 13.70 2.43 11.84
N SER A 269 12.64 2.48 12.68
CA SER A 269 11.58 1.47 12.71
C SER A 269 10.78 1.39 11.40
N GLU A 270 10.56 2.52 10.73
CA GLU A 270 9.92 2.55 9.40
C GLU A 270 10.88 2.05 8.30
N LEU A 271 12.14 2.51 8.26
CA LEU A 271 13.06 2.17 7.16
C LEU A 271 13.59 0.73 7.23
N PHE A 272 14.03 0.28 8.40
CA PHE A 272 14.62 -1.05 8.59
C PHE A 272 13.62 -2.07 9.14
N GLY A 273 12.51 -1.64 9.74
CA GLY A 273 11.58 -2.54 10.40
C GLY A 273 12.08 -2.96 11.78
N HIS A 274 11.24 -3.69 12.51
CA HIS A 274 11.52 -4.07 13.89
C HIS A 274 11.00 -5.47 14.24
N GLU A 275 11.68 -6.12 15.18
CA GLU A 275 11.21 -7.37 15.77
C GLU A 275 10.33 -7.12 17.00
N LYS A 276 9.55 -8.14 17.38
CA LYS A 276 8.62 -8.04 18.51
C LYS A 276 9.39 -7.77 19.81
N GLY A 277 9.00 -6.71 20.53
CA GLY A 277 9.61 -6.30 21.80
C GLY A 277 10.82 -5.38 21.68
N SER A 278 11.21 -4.92 20.49
CA SER A 278 12.37 -4.05 20.28
C SER A 278 12.28 -2.67 20.95
N PHE A 279 11.07 -2.16 21.20
CA PHE A 279 10.79 -0.92 21.93
C PHE A 279 9.38 -0.94 22.54
N THR A 280 9.07 0.01 23.41
CA THR A 280 7.74 0.16 24.05
C THR A 280 6.65 0.42 23.00
N GLY A 281 5.84 -0.60 22.70
CA GLY A 281 4.79 -0.57 21.68
C GLY A 281 5.00 -1.56 20.51
N ALA A 282 6.18 -2.19 20.40
CA ALA A 282 6.48 -3.22 19.40
C ALA A 282 5.80 -4.57 19.69
N THR A 283 4.46 -4.62 19.64
CA THR A 283 3.66 -5.83 19.94
C THR A 283 3.73 -6.91 18.86
N GLN A 284 4.09 -6.54 17.63
CA GLN A 284 4.23 -7.41 16.47
C GLN A 284 5.51 -7.07 15.69
N GLU A 285 6.00 -8.01 14.87
CA GLU A 285 7.06 -7.74 13.90
C GLU A 285 6.53 -6.84 12.77
N ARG A 286 7.34 -5.89 12.29
CA ARG A 286 7.00 -5.06 11.13
C ARG A 286 8.15 -4.97 10.14
N LYS A 287 7.85 -5.23 8.87
CA LYS A 287 8.78 -5.10 7.72
C LYS A 287 9.11 -3.63 7.46
N GLY A 288 10.39 -3.34 7.23
CA GLY A 288 10.88 -2.00 6.90
C GLY A 288 10.66 -1.59 5.44
N ARG A 289 10.75 -0.29 5.15
CA ARG A 289 10.63 0.24 3.79
C ARG A 289 11.71 -0.26 2.83
N PHE A 290 12.91 -0.58 3.31
CA PHE A 290 13.92 -1.28 2.50
C PHE A 290 13.44 -2.67 2.05
N GLU A 291 12.80 -3.44 2.95
CA GLU A 291 12.22 -4.75 2.63
C GLU A 291 11.03 -4.61 1.66
N MET A 292 10.18 -3.59 1.85
CA MET A 292 9.05 -3.29 0.95
C MET A 292 9.48 -2.82 -0.45
N ALA A 293 10.66 -2.20 -0.56
CA ALA A 293 11.21 -1.69 -1.83
C ALA A 293 12.01 -2.73 -2.63
N GLN A 294 12.10 -3.98 -2.16
CA GLN A 294 12.94 -5.04 -2.74
C GLN A 294 12.72 -5.20 -4.25
N GLY A 295 13.81 -5.15 -5.03
CA GLY A 295 13.78 -5.18 -6.50
C GLY A 295 13.30 -3.88 -7.18
N GLY A 296 12.82 -2.90 -6.40
CA GLY A 296 12.23 -1.65 -6.85
C GLY A 296 13.09 -0.42 -6.54
N THR A 297 12.46 0.65 -6.07
CA THR A 297 13.09 1.96 -5.82
C THR A 297 12.60 2.54 -4.49
N LEU A 298 13.54 3.02 -3.69
CA LEU A 298 13.28 3.75 -2.45
C LEU A 298 13.59 5.23 -2.68
N PHE A 299 12.64 6.09 -2.38
CA PHE A 299 12.78 7.54 -2.42
C PHE A 299 12.86 8.10 -1.00
N LEU A 300 13.99 8.72 -0.65
CA LEU A 300 14.23 9.41 0.62
C LEU A 300 14.13 10.93 0.42
N ASP A 301 13.07 11.53 0.93
CA ASP A 301 12.80 12.97 0.88
C ASP A 301 13.37 13.67 2.13
N GLU A 302 14.01 14.82 1.91
CA GLU A 302 14.80 15.58 2.90
C GLU A 302 15.88 14.75 3.65
N ILE A 303 16.73 14.05 2.88
CA ILE A 303 17.88 13.28 3.41
C ILE A 303 18.91 14.15 4.16
N GLY A 304 18.89 15.48 4.02
CA GLY A 304 19.77 16.39 4.76
C GLY A 304 19.47 16.52 6.25
N GLU A 305 18.27 16.12 6.69
CA GLU A 305 17.81 16.24 8.09
C GLU A 305 18.05 14.98 8.96
N ILE A 306 18.77 13.97 8.44
CA ILE A 306 19.00 12.72 9.18
C ILE A 306 20.12 12.82 10.22
N SER A 307 19.92 12.17 11.37
CA SER A 307 20.90 12.15 12.46
C SER A 307 22.22 11.46 12.06
N PRO A 308 23.36 11.81 12.69
CA PRO A 308 24.65 11.15 12.41
C PRO A 308 24.65 9.62 12.66
N MET A 309 23.85 9.15 13.62
CA MET A 309 23.68 7.71 13.87
C MET A 309 22.92 7.04 12.72
N PHE A 310 21.86 7.69 12.21
CA PHE A 310 21.12 7.20 11.05
C PHE A 310 21.97 7.19 9.77
N GLN A 311 22.80 8.21 9.55
CA GLN A 311 23.76 8.28 8.43
C GLN A 311 24.66 7.04 8.38
N THR A 312 25.12 6.58 9.55
CA THR A 312 26.01 5.41 9.67
C THR A 312 25.29 4.10 9.30
N LYS A 313 24.02 3.93 9.72
CA LYS A 313 23.19 2.78 9.33
C LYS A 313 22.88 2.80 7.84
N LEU A 314 22.47 3.95 7.29
CA LEU A 314 22.17 4.11 5.86
C LEU A 314 23.39 3.82 4.98
N LEU A 315 24.58 4.26 5.39
CA LEU A 315 25.84 3.96 4.70
C LEU A 315 26.09 2.46 4.59
N ARG A 316 25.91 1.71 5.70
CA ARG A 316 26.08 0.25 5.73
C ARG A 316 25.17 -0.43 4.71
N VAL A 317 23.88 -0.07 4.66
CA VAL A 317 22.93 -0.63 3.67
C VAL A 317 23.32 -0.30 2.23
N LEU A 318 23.82 0.91 1.98
CA LEU A 318 24.26 1.33 0.64
C LEU A 318 25.59 0.72 0.19
N GLN A 319 26.43 0.26 1.13
CA GLN A 319 27.70 -0.41 0.85
C GLN A 319 27.52 -1.93 0.75
N GLU A 320 27.02 -2.56 1.80
CA GLU A 320 26.95 -4.02 1.97
C GLU A 320 25.71 -4.64 1.28
N ARG A 321 24.71 -3.82 0.94
CA ARG A 321 23.39 -4.26 0.44
C ARG A 321 22.65 -5.18 1.41
N GLU A 322 22.89 -5.01 2.69
CA GLU A 322 22.18 -5.72 3.75
C GLU A 322 21.94 -4.82 4.96
N PHE A 323 20.94 -5.19 5.76
CA PHE A 323 20.57 -4.48 6.98
C PHE A 323 20.03 -5.43 8.04
N GLU A 324 20.08 -5.00 9.29
CA GLU A 324 19.50 -5.68 10.44
C GLU A 324 18.25 -4.92 10.89
N ARG A 325 17.24 -5.63 11.39
CA ARG A 325 16.02 -5.01 11.94
C ARG A 325 16.31 -4.42 13.32
N VAL A 326 15.54 -3.40 13.72
CA VAL A 326 15.66 -2.85 15.07
C VAL A 326 15.34 -3.95 16.10
N GLY A 327 16.33 -4.27 16.94
CA GLY A 327 16.27 -5.32 17.96
C GLY A 327 16.53 -6.76 17.47
N GLY A 328 16.82 -6.98 16.19
CA GLY A 328 17.08 -8.30 15.61
C GLY A 328 18.48 -8.44 15.03
N ASN A 329 19.11 -9.60 15.18
CA ASN A 329 20.49 -9.87 14.73
C ASN A 329 20.56 -10.50 13.33
N LYS A 330 19.43 -10.58 12.62
CA LYS A 330 19.33 -11.25 11.31
C LYS A 330 19.63 -10.25 10.20
N SER A 331 20.74 -10.45 9.49
CA SER A 331 21.04 -9.72 8.25
C SER A 331 20.04 -10.08 7.13
N ILE A 332 19.52 -9.05 6.47
CA ILE A 332 18.56 -9.13 5.35
C ILE A 332 19.18 -8.46 4.13
N LYS A 333 19.44 -9.23 3.07
CA LYS A 333 19.97 -8.73 1.80
C LYS A 333 18.88 -8.04 0.97
N VAL A 334 19.21 -6.87 0.40
CA VAL A 334 18.29 -5.98 -0.29
C VAL A 334 18.87 -5.46 -1.61
N ASP A 335 18.09 -5.48 -2.69
CA ASP A 335 18.44 -4.87 -3.98
C ASP A 335 17.47 -3.72 -4.32
N VAL A 336 17.79 -2.55 -3.79
CA VAL A 336 16.99 -1.32 -3.91
C VAL A 336 17.80 -0.26 -4.65
N ARG A 337 17.18 0.40 -5.64
CA ARG A 337 17.70 1.64 -6.21
C ARG A 337 17.33 2.79 -5.27
N LEU A 338 18.31 3.57 -4.82
CA LEU A 338 18.05 4.77 -4.03
C LEU A 338 17.85 5.99 -4.93
N ILE A 339 16.83 6.77 -4.63
CA ILE A 339 16.71 8.17 -5.03
C ILE A 339 16.62 8.99 -3.74
N ALA A 340 17.42 10.04 -3.60
CA ALA A 340 17.42 10.92 -2.45
C ALA A 340 17.05 12.34 -2.89
N ALA A 341 16.44 13.14 -2.01
CA ALA A 341 16.15 14.54 -2.25
C ALA A 341 16.50 15.41 -1.04
N THR A 342 16.99 16.63 -1.29
CA THR A 342 17.24 17.61 -0.24
C THR A 342 17.12 19.05 -0.74
N ASN A 343 16.75 19.96 0.17
CA ASN A 343 16.84 21.41 0.01
C ASN A 343 18.14 22.03 0.55
N ARG A 344 19.02 21.27 1.23
CA ARG A 344 20.24 21.77 1.88
C ARG A 344 21.48 21.70 1.00
N ASN A 345 22.44 22.57 1.30
CA ASN A 345 23.79 22.49 0.76
C ASN A 345 24.59 21.41 1.52
N MET A 346 24.59 20.18 0.98
CA MET A 346 25.27 19.05 1.61
C MET A 346 26.79 19.23 1.73
N GLU A 347 27.40 19.96 0.80
CA GLU A 347 28.83 20.27 0.82
C GLU A 347 29.20 21.14 2.02
N GLU A 348 28.35 22.11 2.37
CA GLU A 348 28.48 22.88 3.61
C GLU A 348 28.23 22.03 4.86
N ASP A 349 27.23 21.15 4.85
CA ASP A 349 26.95 20.26 5.99
C ASP A 349 28.09 19.24 6.22
N VAL A 350 28.76 18.79 5.16
CA VAL A 350 29.99 17.99 5.24
C VAL A 350 31.14 18.83 5.82
N ALA A 351 31.32 20.07 5.36
CA ALA A 351 32.35 20.97 5.90
C ALA A 351 32.13 21.35 7.37
N LYS A 352 30.87 21.44 7.81
CA LYS A 352 30.46 21.69 9.21
C LYS A 352 30.49 20.43 10.09
N GLY A 353 30.70 19.24 9.49
CA GLY A 353 30.71 17.96 10.20
C GLY A 353 29.32 17.45 10.62
N THR A 354 28.23 18.08 10.17
CA THR A 354 26.85 17.66 10.43
C THR A 354 26.42 16.49 9.54
N PHE A 355 27.05 16.35 8.37
CA PHE A 355 26.85 15.23 7.45
C PHE A 355 28.16 14.51 7.14
N ARG A 356 28.17 13.17 7.11
CA ARG A 356 29.39 12.39 6.85
C ARG A 356 29.76 12.43 5.36
N ALA A 357 31.05 12.69 5.09
CA ALA A 357 31.59 12.72 3.73
C ALA A 357 31.45 11.38 2.99
N ASP A 358 31.61 10.24 3.68
CA ASP A 358 31.51 8.91 3.08
C ASP A 358 30.10 8.58 2.55
N LEU A 359 29.06 8.93 3.30
CA LEU A 359 27.67 8.85 2.85
C LEU A 359 27.39 9.84 1.72
N TYR A 360 27.91 11.06 1.80
CA TYR A 360 27.74 12.08 0.76
C TYR A 360 28.23 11.56 -0.61
N TYR A 361 29.45 11.03 -0.70
CA TYR A 361 29.97 10.46 -1.95
C TYR A 361 29.19 9.23 -2.45
N ARG A 362 28.52 8.49 -1.56
CA ARG A 362 27.70 7.32 -1.94
C ARG A 362 26.29 7.70 -2.43
N VAL A 363 25.77 8.86 -2.01
CA VAL A 363 24.47 9.39 -2.43
C VAL A 363 24.60 10.29 -3.66
N ASN A 364 25.61 11.16 -3.69
CA ASN A 364 25.88 12.12 -4.76
C ASN A 364 26.62 11.50 -5.97
N VAL A 365 26.04 10.44 -6.55
CA VAL A 365 26.60 9.75 -7.74
C VAL A 365 26.11 10.40 -9.04
N VAL A 366 24.81 10.70 -9.11
CA VAL A 366 24.21 11.52 -10.17
C VAL A 366 23.39 12.60 -9.46
N SER A 367 23.74 13.87 -9.65
CA SER A 367 23.04 15.01 -9.04
C SER A 367 22.21 15.72 -10.10
N ILE A 368 20.93 15.95 -9.82
CA ILE A 368 20.00 16.69 -10.69
C ILE A 368 19.50 17.90 -9.89
N PHE A 369 19.68 19.11 -10.43
CA PHE A 369 19.28 20.34 -9.74
C PHE A 369 17.96 20.89 -10.30
N LEU A 370 16.92 20.91 -9.48
CA LEU A 370 15.62 21.48 -9.86
C LEU A 370 15.62 23.00 -9.65
N PRO A 371 15.44 23.81 -10.72
CA PRO A 371 15.43 25.26 -10.59
C PRO A 371 14.19 25.75 -9.81
N PRO A 372 14.33 26.80 -9.00
CA PRO A 372 13.20 27.42 -8.32
C PRO A 372 12.29 28.14 -9.33
N LEU A 373 11.00 28.31 -8.99
CA LEU A 373 9.96 28.77 -9.91
C LEU A 373 10.25 30.19 -10.47
N ARG A 374 10.82 31.06 -9.64
CA ARG A 374 11.31 32.41 -10.03
C ARG A 374 12.33 32.42 -11.18
N GLU A 375 13.04 31.31 -11.37
CA GLU A 375 14.08 31.09 -12.38
C GLU A 375 13.57 30.38 -13.64
N ARG A 376 12.28 30.04 -13.68
CA ARG A 376 11.57 29.40 -14.80
C ARG A 376 10.17 29.98 -14.97
N ARG A 377 10.09 31.31 -15.10
CA ARG A 377 8.81 32.06 -15.16
C ARG A 377 7.92 31.67 -16.34
N GLU A 378 8.50 31.16 -17.42
CA GLU A 378 7.81 30.59 -18.58
C GLU A 378 6.90 29.41 -18.21
N ASP A 379 7.19 28.69 -17.13
CA ASP A 379 6.39 27.55 -16.66
C ASP A 379 5.20 27.97 -15.78
N ILE A 380 5.14 29.23 -15.33
CA ILE A 380 4.10 29.72 -14.43
C ILE A 380 2.70 29.68 -15.08
N PRO A 381 2.47 30.18 -16.32
CA PRO A 381 1.15 30.11 -16.96
C PRO A 381 0.59 28.70 -17.15
N PRO A 382 1.32 27.71 -17.73
CA PRO A 382 0.77 26.36 -17.89
C PRO A 382 0.60 25.63 -16.55
N LEU A 383 1.41 25.92 -15.52
CA LEU A 383 1.17 25.43 -14.16
C LEU A 383 -0.15 25.99 -13.61
N ILE A 384 -0.41 27.29 -13.79
CA ILE A 384 -1.65 27.93 -13.34
C ILE A 384 -2.87 27.29 -14.01
N GLU A 385 -2.84 27.12 -15.32
CA GLU A 385 -3.92 26.50 -16.10
C GLU A 385 -4.19 25.07 -15.62
N HIS A 386 -3.15 24.27 -15.40
CA HIS A 386 -3.29 22.90 -14.89
C HIS A 386 -3.95 22.82 -13.51
N PHE A 387 -3.52 23.67 -12.55
CA PHE A 387 -4.11 23.68 -11.21
C PHE A 387 -5.56 24.18 -11.23
N LEU A 388 -5.88 25.15 -12.09
CA LEU A 388 -7.26 25.63 -12.28
C LEU A 388 -8.15 24.56 -12.91
N ASP A 389 -7.67 23.85 -13.93
CA ASP A 389 -8.39 22.75 -14.58
C ASP A 389 -8.63 21.56 -13.65
N LYS A 390 -7.64 21.23 -12.81
CA LYS A 390 -7.75 20.23 -11.74
C LYS A 390 -8.84 20.66 -10.75
N PHE A 391 -8.78 21.88 -10.21
CA PHE A 391 -9.78 22.42 -9.30
C PHE A 391 -11.19 22.44 -9.91
N ASN A 392 -11.31 22.87 -11.17
CA ASN A 392 -12.56 22.90 -11.92
C ASN A 392 -13.20 21.51 -12.05
N LYS A 393 -12.40 20.48 -12.37
CA LYS A 393 -12.84 19.08 -12.46
C LYS A 393 -13.25 18.50 -11.10
N ASP A 394 -12.48 18.78 -10.06
CA ASP A 394 -12.73 18.24 -8.71
C ASP A 394 -13.94 18.91 -8.01
N ASN A 395 -14.37 20.09 -8.46
CA ASN A 395 -15.45 20.88 -7.85
C ASN A 395 -16.64 21.17 -8.80
N ASP A 396 -16.70 20.52 -9.97
CA ASP A 396 -17.71 20.76 -11.02
C ASP A 396 -17.89 22.26 -11.39
N ARG A 397 -16.79 23.02 -11.39
CA ARG A 397 -16.76 24.46 -11.69
C ARG A 397 -16.15 24.75 -13.07
N LYS A 398 -16.39 25.97 -13.56
CA LYS A 398 -15.77 26.53 -14.78
C LYS A 398 -15.24 27.92 -14.49
N LEU A 399 -14.19 27.98 -13.68
CA LEU A 399 -13.43 29.20 -13.40
C LEU A 399 -12.42 29.47 -14.51
N SER A 400 -12.19 30.74 -14.79
CA SER A 400 -11.21 31.27 -15.75
C SER A 400 -10.36 32.35 -15.07
N ILE A 401 -9.15 32.63 -15.58
CA ILE A 401 -8.25 33.64 -15.00
C ILE A 401 -8.12 34.83 -15.96
N THR A 402 -8.24 36.04 -15.44
CA THR A 402 -8.02 37.26 -16.25
C THR A 402 -6.54 37.47 -16.61
N PRO A 403 -6.24 38.10 -17.76
CA PRO A 403 -4.86 38.50 -18.10
C PRO A 403 -4.20 39.40 -17.03
N ALA A 404 -4.99 40.23 -16.34
CA ALA A 404 -4.51 41.05 -15.22
C ALA A 404 -4.04 40.20 -14.04
N ALA A 405 -4.83 39.22 -13.61
CA ALA A 405 -4.46 38.28 -12.56
C ALA A 405 -3.19 37.47 -12.93
N MET A 406 -3.12 36.98 -14.17
CA MET A 406 -1.92 36.29 -14.69
C MET A 406 -0.67 37.18 -14.64
N ALA A 407 -0.78 38.45 -15.04
CA ALA A 407 0.33 39.41 -14.99
C ALA A 407 0.80 39.75 -13.57
N VAL A 408 -0.07 39.63 -12.55
CA VAL A 408 0.33 39.71 -11.14
C VAL A 408 1.11 38.46 -10.73
N MET A 409 0.59 37.26 -11.00
CA MET A 409 1.24 35.99 -10.63
C MET A 409 2.64 35.84 -11.24
N LEU A 410 2.84 36.33 -12.47
CA LEU A 410 4.14 36.34 -13.17
C LEU A 410 5.19 37.27 -12.54
N LYS A 411 4.78 38.26 -11.72
CA LYS A 411 5.67 39.19 -11.02
C LYS A 411 6.07 38.70 -9.63
N CYS A 412 5.35 37.72 -9.06
CA CYS A 412 5.64 37.17 -7.74
C CYS A 412 6.89 36.28 -7.74
N ASN A 413 7.59 36.25 -6.59
CA ASN A 413 8.85 35.51 -6.44
C ASN A 413 8.67 34.04 -5.99
N TRP A 414 7.48 33.65 -5.52
CA TRP A 414 7.11 32.27 -5.14
C TRP A 414 8.18 31.50 -4.33
N PRO A 415 8.57 31.93 -3.12
CA PRO A 415 9.56 31.21 -2.30
C PRO A 415 9.15 29.78 -1.91
N GLY A 416 7.86 29.47 -1.83
CA GLY A 416 7.37 28.08 -1.68
C GLY A 416 7.20 27.35 -3.02
N ASN A 417 7.69 27.94 -4.12
CA ASN A 417 7.75 27.38 -5.46
C ASN A 417 6.36 26.90 -5.95
N VAL A 418 6.29 25.74 -6.62
CA VAL A 418 5.06 25.21 -7.21
C VAL A 418 4.00 24.91 -6.14
N ARG A 419 4.41 24.52 -4.93
CA ARG A 419 3.48 24.27 -3.81
C ARG A 419 2.78 25.55 -3.32
N GLU A 420 3.47 26.68 -3.33
CA GLU A 420 2.85 27.97 -3.00
C GLU A 420 1.89 28.42 -4.11
N LEU A 421 2.26 28.21 -5.38
CA LEU A 421 1.43 28.52 -6.53
C LEU A 421 0.11 27.71 -6.51
N GLU A 422 0.19 26.39 -6.30
CA GLU A 422 -0.99 25.51 -6.17
C GLU A 422 -1.91 25.97 -5.04
N ASN A 423 -1.37 26.18 -3.83
CA ASN A 423 -2.11 26.69 -2.67
C ASN A 423 -2.77 28.07 -2.94
N CYS A 424 -2.10 28.96 -3.67
CA CYS A 424 -2.63 30.28 -3.99
C CYS A 424 -3.83 30.18 -4.95
N ILE A 425 -3.72 29.34 -5.98
CA ILE A 425 -4.79 29.12 -6.96
C ILE A 425 -5.99 28.45 -6.30
N GLU A 426 -5.78 27.37 -5.54
CA GLU A 426 -6.85 26.67 -4.83
C GLU A 426 -7.59 27.60 -3.86
N ARG A 427 -6.86 28.40 -3.08
CA ARG A 427 -7.45 29.39 -2.16
C ARG A 427 -8.25 30.46 -2.89
N THR A 428 -7.73 31.04 -3.96
CA THR A 428 -8.46 32.06 -4.73
C THR A 428 -9.67 31.44 -5.41
N ALA A 429 -9.54 30.31 -6.11
CA ALA A 429 -10.62 29.60 -6.78
C ALA A 429 -11.76 29.17 -5.84
N THR A 430 -11.44 28.86 -4.58
CA THR A 430 -12.42 28.57 -3.52
C THR A 430 -13.17 29.83 -3.08
N MET A 431 -12.47 30.96 -2.91
CA MET A 431 -13.04 32.22 -2.43
C MET A 431 -13.79 33.01 -3.51
N THR A 432 -13.41 32.87 -4.79
CA THR A 432 -14.03 33.53 -5.92
C THR A 432 -15.50 33.07 -6.07
N ARG A 433 -16.41 34.05 -6.07
CA ARG A 433 -17.87 33.85 -6.21
C ARG A 433 -18.35 33.95 -7.67
N THR A 434 -17.54 34.53 -8.54
CA THR A 434 -17.75 34.72 -9.98
C THR A 434 -17.19 33.53 -10.78
N SER A 435 -17.46 33.48 -12.09
CA SER A 435 -16.84 32.51 -13.02
C SER A 435 -15.43 32.91 -13.50
N THR A 436 -14.88 34.01 -12.98
CA THR A 436 -13.61 34.59 -13.45
C THR A 436 -12.84 35.18 -12.27
N ILE A 437 -11.59 34.74 -12.12
CA ILE A 437 -10.62 35.20 -11.13
C ILE A 437 -10.00 36.51 -11.61
N GLN A 438 -10.19 37.57 -10.83
CA GLN A 438 -9.62 38.89 -11.07
C GLN A 438 -8.35 39.09 -10.23
N ASP A 439 -7.61 40.15 -10.52
CA ASP A 439 -6.37 40.48 -9.82
C ASP A 439 -6.61 40.90 -8.36
N VAL A 440 -7.76 41.53 -8.08
CA VAL A 440 -8.25 41.86 -6.73
C VAL A 440 -8.52 40.63 -5.85
N ASP A 441 -8.80 39.46 -6.45
CA ASP A 441 -9.00 38.19 -5.75
C ASP A 441 -7.68 37.53 -5.32
N LEU A 442 -6.54 38.08 -5.76
CA LEU A 442 -5.22 37.53 -5.45
C LEU A 442 -4.69 38.09 -4.12
N PRO A 443 -4.21 37.23 -3.19
CA PRO A 443 -3.55 37.66 -1.96
C PRO A 443 -2.37 38.61 -2.20
N CYS A 444 -1.75 38.50 -3.38
CA CYS A 444 -0.59 39.26 -3.81
C CYS A 444 -0.82 40.78 -3.91
N GLN A 445 -2.01 41.23 -4.35
CA GLN A 445 -2.29 42.68 -4.45
C GLN A 445 -2.70 43.31 -3.13
N GLN A 446 -3.15 42.53 -2.14
CA GLN A 446 -3.64 43.06 -0.86
C GLN A 446 -2.54 43.26 0.21
N ASN A 447 -1.25 43.22 -0.16
CA ASN A 447 -0.12 43.05 0.77
C ASN A 447 -0.30 41.85 1.75
N LYS A 448 -1.06 40.83 1.33
CA LYS A 448 -1.34 39.60 2.10
C LYS A 448 -0.77 38.35 1.43
N CYS A 449 0.22 38.54 0.56
CA CYS A 449 1.08 37.46 0.09
C CYS A 449 1.87 36.96 1.31
N PHE A 450 1.51 35.79 1.84
CA PHE A 450 2.15 35.24 3.04
C PHE A 450 3.67 35.15 2.88
N SER A 451 4.16 34.93 1.66
CA SER A 451 5.58 34.92 1.30
C SER A 451 6.33 36.23 1.58
N GLN A 452 5.78 37.40 1.24
CA GLN A 452 6.46 38.68 1.52
C GLN A 452 6.51 38.97 3.02
N VAL A 453 5.43 38.69 3.75
CA VAL A 453 5.36 38.88 5.20
C VAL A 453 6.31 37.93 5.93
N LEU A 454 6.40 36.66 5.51
CA LEU A 454 7.32 35.67 6.09
C LEU A 454 8.78 35.93 5.74
N GLN A 455 9.09 36.51 4.57
CA GLN A 455 10.46 36.90 4.21
C GLN A 455 10.96 38.07 5.07
N HIS A 456 10.19 39.15 5.20
CA HIS A 456 10.63 40.32 5.98
C HIS A 456 10.61 40.10 7.50
N TYR A 457 9.91 39.09 8.01
CA TYR A 457 9.97 38.71 9.44
C TYR A 457 11.37 38.27 9.90
N GLY A 458 12.24 37.83 8.98
CA GLY A 458 13.63 37.48 9.28
C GLY A 458 14.61 38.67 9.27
N GLU A 459 14.27 39.77 8.57
CA GLU A 459 15.13 40.94 8.43
C GLU A 459 14.80 42.04 9.47
N ALA A 460 13.55 42.13 9.91
CA ALA A 460 13.03 43.19 10.77
C ALA A 460 13.49 43.16 12.25
N GLN A 461 14.57 42.44 12.57
CA GLN A 461 15.14 42.36 13.92
C GLN A 461 16.55 42.95 14.05
N GLN A 462 17.02 43.72 13.06
CA GLN A 462 18.10 44.68 13.32
C GLN A 462 17.59 45.80 14.22
N VAL A 463 17.96 45.71 15.50
CA VAL A 463 17.62 46.66 16.56
C VAL A 463 18.03 48.07 16.14
N ILE A 464 17.06 48.96 15.96
CA ILE A 464 17.32 50.40 15.87
C ILE A 464 17.62 50.90 17.30
N PRO A 465 18.84 51.40 17.59
CA PRO A 465 19.11 52.02 18.88
C PRO A 465 18.37 53.36 18.91
N ILE A 466 17.47 53.53 19.89
CA ILE A 466 16.89 54.84 20.16
C ILE A 466 17.93 55.67 20.92
N GLU A 467 18.57 56.62 20.21
CA GLU A 467 19.42 57.62 20.85
C GLU A 467 18.56 58.56 21.70
N LEU A 468 18.67 58.45 23.03
CA LEU A 468 18.06 59.36 23.98
C LEU A 468 18.92 60.63 24.11
N ALA A 469 18.62 61.62 23.28
CA ALA A 469 19.15 62.98 23.39
C ALA A 469 18.05 63.98 23.80
N GLY A 470 18.27 64.69 24.91
CA GLY A 470 17.68 66.03 25.11
C GLY A 470 16.34 66.13 25.85
N HIS A 471 16.45 66.54 27.12
CA HIS A 471 15.44 67.23 27.95
C HIS A 471 14.21 67.87 27.26
N VAL A 472 13.01 67.56 27.75
CA VAL A 472 11.96 68.57 28.03
C VAL A 472 11.28 68.22 29.36
N SER A 473 11.08 69.22 30.22
CA SER A 473 10.28 69.15 31.45
C SER A 473 8.87 69.69 31.19
N VAL A 474 7.85 69.17 31.90
CA VAL A 474 6.81 69.97 32.59
C VAL A 474 5.89 69.04 33.39
N ALA A 475 5.48 69.48 34.58
CA ALA A 475 4.56 68.77 35.47
C ALA A 475 3.08 69.12 35.17
N GLY A 476 2.14 68.19 35.44
CA GLY A 476 0.70 68.47 35.37
C GLY A 476 -0.20 67.21 35.42
N SER A 477 -0.64 66.83 36.61
CA SER A 477 -1.70 65.83 36.85
C SER A 477 -3.11 66.47 36.72
N PRO A 478 -4.26 65.80 36.98
CA PRO A 478 -4.65 64.36 36.87
C PRO A 478 -6.05 64.14 36.17
N LEU A 479 -6.63 62.93 36.35
CA LEU A 479 -8.03 62.46 36.09
C LEU A 479 -8.33 61.98 34.63
N ALA A 480 -8.49 60.67 34.38
CA ALA A 480 -9.62 59.75 34.69
C ALA A 480 -10.82 59.93 33.73
N SER A 481 -11.39 58.90 33.09
CA SER A 481 -11.94 57.68 33.71
C SER A 481 -12.38 56.63 32.66
N GLY A 482 -12.64 55.38 33.09
CA GLY A 482 -13.33 54.32 32.31
C GLY A 482 -12.51 53.03 32.07
N SER A 483 -12.31 52.13 33.04
CA SER A 483 -13.21 51.02 33.47
C SER A 483 -13.60 50.07 32.30
N ASP A 484 -13.55 48.74 32.36
CA ASP A 484 -13.28 47.72 33.40
C ASP A 484 -13.11 46.36 32.66
N ILE A 485 -12.76 45.17 33.20
CA ILE A 485 -12.48 44.57 34.52
C ILE A 485 -11.61 43.32 34.20
N ALA A 486 -10.66 42.79 35.00
CA ALA A 486 -9.95 43.23 36.20
C ALA A 486 -8.64 42.41 36.35
N GLU A 487 -7.70 42.90 37.17
CA GLU A 487 -6.48 42.19 37.59
C GLU A 487 -6.57 41.79 39.07
N ALA A 488 -5.80 40.78 39.50
CA ALA A 488 -5.66 40.40 40.90
C ALA A 488 -4.19 40.48 41.38
N ASN A 489 -3.82 41.69 41.79
CA ASN A 489 -2.73 42.03 42.72
C ASN A 489 -1.34 41.41 42.48
N ALA A 490 -0.54 42.09 41.66
CA ALA A 490 0.91 42.11 41.85
C ALA A 490 1.25 43.13 42.95
N GLY A 491 1.80 42.68 44.08
CA GLY A 491 2.39 43.57 45.07
C GLY A 491 3.71 44.15 44.55
N THR A 492 3.90 45.46 44.66
CA THR A 492 5.14 46.14 44.26
C THR A 492 6.30 45.74 45.17
N GLU A 493 7.44 45.34 44.60
CA GLU A 493 8.65 45.03 45.39
C GLU A 493 9.21 46.30 46.08
N PRO A 494 9.40 46.30 47.42
CA PRO A 494 10.08 47.39 48.11
C PRO A 494 11.59 47.41 47.77
N THR A 495 12.11 48.56 47.37
CA THR A 495 13.44 48.71 46.76
C THR A 495 14.65 48.55 47.70
N HIS A 496 14.45 48.24 48.98
CA HIS A 496 15.53 48.08 49.97
C HIS A 496 15.28 46.90 50.93
N MET A 497 15.31 45.67 50.40
CA MET A 497 15.30 44.43 51.19
C MET A 497 16.56 43.59 50.89
N THR A 498 17.02 42.82 51.87
CA THR A 498 18.09 41.81 51.66
C THR A 498 17.57 40.64 50.83
N GLU A 499 18.46 39.87 50.18
CA GLU A 499 18.05 38.75 49.31
C GLU A 499 17.19 37.70 50.06
N ARG A 500 17.47 37.48 51.36
CA ARG A 500 16.69 36.61 52.24
C ARG A 500 15.26 37.13 52.46
N GLU A 501 15.10 38.42 52.68
CA GLU A 501 13.80 39.05 52.91
C GLU A 501 12.94 39.07 51.64
N ARG A 502 13.56 39.32 50.47
CA ARG A 502 12.90 39.24 49.16
C ARG A 502 12.35 37.85 48.87
N LEU A 503 13.09 36.79 49.22
CA LEU A 503 12.64 35.40 49.11
C LEU A 503 11.46 35.08 50.05
N VAL A 504 11.49 35.56 51.29
CA VAL A 504 10.38 35.39 52.23
C VAL A 504 9.13 36.13 51.75
N TRP A 505 9.26 37.39 51.33
CA TRP A 505 8.16 38.19 50.78
C TRP A 505 7.50 37.49 49.58
N ALA A 506 8.29 37.02 48.60
CA ALA A 506 7.75 36.34 47.43
C ALA A 506 7.06 35.01 47.77
N MET A 507 7.55 34.30 48.78
CA MET A 507 6.90 33.09 49.30
C MET A 507 5.58 33.42 50.01
N GLU A 508 5.52 34.47 50.82
CA GLU A 508 4.30 34.91 51.51
C GLU A 508 3.22 35.37 50.52
N GLN A 509 3.56 36.21 49.54
CA GLN A 509 2.63 36.63 48.47
C GLN A 509 2.10 35.44 47.65
N CYS A 510 2.86 34.35 47.58
CA CYS A 510 2.49 33.15 46.82
C CYS A 510 1.87 32.02 47.66
N GLY A 511 1.55 32.25 48.94
CA GLY A 511 1.01 31.22 49.83
C GLY A 511 1.97 30.05 50.05
N TRP A 512 3.28 30.34 50.12
CA TRP A 512 4.41 29.40 50.26
C TRP A 512 4.57 28.37 49.13
N VAL A 513 3.90 28.58 47.98
CA VAL A 513 4.04 27.74 46.78
C VAL A 513 5.27 28.15 45.96
N GLN A 514 6.37 27.40 46.10
CA GLN A 514 7.65 27.66 45.42
C GLN A 514 7.53 27.93 43.91
N ALA A 515 6.69 27.18 43.19
CA ALA A 515 6.52 27.33 41.74
C ALA A 515 5.82 28.64 41.32
N LYS A 516 5.05 29.27 42.21
CA LYS A 516 4.47 30.60 42.00
C LYS A 516 5.50 31.70 42.33
N ALA A 517 6.18 31.57 43.47
CA ALA A 517 7.25 32.50 43.88
C ALA A 517 8.39 32.54 42.84
N ALA A 518 8.71 31.40 42.21
CA ALA A 518 9.66 31.30 41.12
C ALA A 518 9.29 32.20 39.93
N ARG A 519 8.01 32.21 39.51
CA ARG A 519 7.55 33.11 38.44
C ARG A 519 7.58 34.57 38.87
N LEU A 520 7.18 34.87 40.12
CA LEU A 520 7.16 36.23 40.65
C LEU A 520 8.57 36.86 40.68
N LEU A 521 9.61 36.06 40.96
CA LEU A 521 11.01 36.49 41.00
C LEU A 521 11.79 36.25 39.69
N ASN A 522 11.13 35.82 38.60
CA ASN A 522 11.78 35.41 37.34
C ASN A 522 12.92 34.37 37.50
N LEU A 523 12.75 33.43 38.43
CA LEU A 523 13.66 32.31 38.69
C LEU A 523 13.04 30.96 38.29
N THR A 524 13.88 29.94 38.09
CA THR A 524 13.38 28.56 37.94
C THR A 524 13.02 27.95 39.31
N PRO A 525 12.10 26.97 39.39
CA PRO A 525 11.76 26.30 40.65
C PRO A 525 12.97 25.67 41.36
N ARG A 526 13.97 25.18 40.61
CA ARG A 526 15.23 24.65 41.18
C ARG A 526 16.08 25.73 41.83
N GLN A 527 16.16 26.92 41.23
CA GLN A 527 16.90 28.06 41.81
C GLN A 527 16.26 28.55 43.10
N ILE A 528 14.92 28.63 43.15
CA ILE A 528 14.18 28.96 44.38
C ILE A 528 14.44 27.92 45.48
N GLY A 529 14.35 26.62 45.17
CA GLY A 529 14.64 25.56 46.14
C GLY A 529 16.06 25.65 46.72
N TYR A 530 17.05 25.93 45.87
CA TYR A 530 18.43 26.14 46.30
C TYR A 530 18.60 27.41 47.15
N ALA A 531 17.98 28.53 46.75
CA ALA A 531 18.05 29.80 47.47
C ALA A 531 17.41 29.73 48.87
N LEU A 532 16.26 29.07 49.00
CA LEU A 532 15.59 28.83 50.30
C LEU A 532 16.46 27.99 51.23
N SER A 533 17.12 26.93 50.71
CA SER A 533 18.06 26.11 51.46
C SER A 533 19.31 26.90 51.88
N ARG A 534 19.88 27.72 50.98
CA ARG A 534 21.06 28.55 51.25
C ARG A 534 20.83 29.59 52.35
N TYR A 535 19.63 30.17 52.42
CA TYR A 535 19.24 31.16 53.43
C TYR A 535 18.49 30.59 54.64
N ASN A 536 18.44 29.26 54.75
CA ASN A 536 17.79 28.48 55.81
C ASN A 536 16.34 28.95 56.10
N ILE A 537 15.54 29.06 55.03
CA ILE A 537 14.13 29.44 55.09
C ILE A 537 13.28 28.16 55.01
N GLU A 538 12.66 27.76 56.11
CA GLU A 538 11.73 26.63 56.14
C GLU A 538 10.43 26.96 55.41
N VAL A 539 9.97 26.04 54.55
CA VAL A 539 8.73 26.20 53.79
C VAL A 539 7.53 25.84 54.69
N LYS A 540 6.80 26.84 55.15
CA LYS A 540 5.53 26.63 55.86
C LYS A 540 4.49 26.04 54.89
N ARG A 541 3.88 24.90 55.26
CA ARG A 541 2.65 24.44 54.61
C ARG A 541 1.46 25.09 55.33
N LEU A 542 0.76 25.97 54.62
CA LEU A 542 -0.57 26.49 54.98
C LEU A 542 -1.65 25.60 54.37
#